data_AF-A0A7W0GAF5-F1
#
_entry.id   AF-A0A7W0GAF5-F1
#
_cell.length_a   1.000
_cell.length_b   1.000
_cell.length_c   1.000
_cell.angle_alpha   90.00
_cell.angle_beta   90.00
_cell.angle_gamma   90.00
#
_symmetry.space_group_name_H-M   'P 1'
#
loop_
_entity.id
_entity.type
_entity.pdbx_description
1 polymer ?
#
loop_
_entity_poly.entity_id
_entity_poly.type
_entity_poly.pdbx_seq_one_letter_code
_entity_poly.pdbx_strand_id
1 'polypeptide(L)'
;MPSYLVETYLARGRAAERVARERRARSAAEEQTRTGTRVRFDRAIHIPEDEICFFVFDAGSSRDAALVAQRAGLDPFRVVEAVSSGKENHS
;
A
#
# COMPACT_ATOMS: atom_id res chain seq x y z
N MET A 1 8.62 -1.91 -12.13
CA MET A 1 7.18 -2.15 -12.01
C MET A 1 6.56 -0.84 -11.54
N PRO A 2 5.32 -0.52 -11.92
CA PRO A 2 4.66 0.68 -11.45
C PRO A 2 4.35 0.56 -9.95
N SER A 3 4.50 1.68 -9.25
CA SER A 3 4.15 1.78 -7.84
C SER A 3 2.75 2.37 -7.72
N TYR A 4 1.99 1.90 -6.75
CA TYR A 4 0.64 2.35 -6.47
C TYR A 4 0.57 2.76 -4.99
N LEU A 5 0.08 3.98 -4.77
CA LEU A 5 -0.22 4.51 -3.45
C LEU A 5 -1.66 4.16 -3.11
N VAL A 6 -1.84 3.51 -1.96
CA VAL A 6 -3.14 3.20 -1.38
C VAL A 6 -3.34 4.07 -0.14
N GLU A 7 -4.40 4.85 -0.14
CA GLU A 7 -4.79 5.77 0.93
C GLU A 7 -5.88 5.11 1.78
N THR A 8 -5.70 5.08 3.10
CA THR A 8 -6.67 4.53 4.05
C THR A 8 -6.75 5.36 5.31
N TYR A 9 -7.92 5.39 5.92
CA TYR A 9 -8.18 6.06 7.17
C TYR A 9 -7.79 5.17 8.38
N LEU A 10 -7.01 5.74 9.29
CA LEU A 10 -6.66 5.16 10.58
C LEU A 10 -6.82 6.21 11.67
N ALA A 11 -7.93 6.12 12.40
CA ALA A 11 -8.23 6.98 13.54
C ALA A 11 -7.06 7.04 14.56
N ARG A 12 -6.88 8.22 15.14
CA ARG A 12 -5.84 8.54 16.11
C ARG A 12 -5.89 7.60 17.32
N GLY A 13 -4.73 7.11 17.76
CA GLY A 13 -4.59 6.21 18.93
C GLY A 13 -4.51 4.72 18.61
N ARG A 14 -4.52 4.34 17.32
CA ARG A 14 -4.52 2.95 16.84
C ARG A 14 -3.12 2.47 16.43
N ALA A 15 -2.07 2.80 17.20
CA ALA A 15 -0.69 2.44 16.86
C ALA A 15 -0.46 0.92 16.73
N ALA A 16 -1.08 0.11 17.59
CA ALA A 16 -1.02 -1.35 17.48
C ALA A 16 -1.71 -1.88 16.21
N GLU A 17 -2.81 -1.25 15.81
CA GLU A 17 -3.54 -1.58 14.59
C GLU A 17 -2.76 -1.16 13.33
N ARG A 18 -1.97 -0.09 13.39
CA ARG A 18 -1.03 0.29 12.31
C ARG A 18 -0.07 -0.85 12.01
N VAL A 19 0.62 -1.36 13.03
CA VAL A 19 1.58 -2.46 12.88
C VAL A 19 0.90 -3.74 12.38
N ALA A 20 -0.32 -4.02 12.87
CA ALA A 20 -1.10 -5.15 12.38
C ALA A 20 -1.49 -4.99 10.89
N ARG A 21 -1.91 -3.79 10.48
CA ARG A 21 -2.24 -3.44 9.10
C ARG A 21 -1.04 -3.56 8.17
N GLU A 22 0.13 -3.06 8.57
CA GLU A 22 1.38 -3.23 7.81
C GLU A 22 1.76 -4.70 7.64
N ARG A 23 1.66 -5.50 8.71
CA ARG A 23 1.94 -6.94 8.63
C ARG A 23 0.97 -7.67 7.71
N ARG A 24 -0.33 -7.33 7.77
CA ARG A 24 -1.36 -7.89 6.88
C ARG A 24 -1.12 -7.49 5.43
N ALA A 25 -0.77 -6.22 5.18
CA ALA A 25 -0.45 -5.71 3.85
C ALA A 25 0.71 -6.48 3.21
N ARG A 26 1.79 -6.69 3.97
CA ARG A 26 2.94 -7.48 3.53
C ARG A 26 2.53 -8.92 3.25
N SER A 27 1.86 -9.58 4.20
CA SER A 27 1.45 -10.98 4.08
C SER A 27 0.50 -11.20 2.89
N ALA A 28 -0.44 -10.27 2.65
CA ALA A 28 -1.37 -10.34 1.53
C ALA A 28 -0.66 -10.16 0.18
N ALA A 29 0.35 -9.29 0.11
CA ALA A 29 1.18 -9.13 -1.09
C ALA A 29 2.02 -10.39 -1.36
N GLU A 30 2.59 -10.99 -0.32
CA GLU A 30 3.36 -12.25 -0.38
C GLU A 30 2.47 -13.42 -0.85
N GLU A 31 1.24 -13.51 -0.34
CA GLU A 31 0.25 -14.51 -0.79
C GLU A 31 -0.12 -14.31 -2.26
N GLN A 32 -0.46 -13.08 -2.66
CA GLN A 32 -0.79 -12.78 -4.06
C GLN A 32 0.36 -13.08 -5.03
N THR A 33 1.60 -12.80 -4.62
CA THR A 33 2.79 -13.18 -5.38
C THR A 33 2.92 -14.69 -5.54
N ARG A 34 2.63 -15.47 -4.48
CA ARG A 34 2.60 -16.94 -4.58
C ARG A 34 1.49 -17.46 -5.47
N THR A 35 0.34 -16.79 -5.53
CA THR A 35 -0.78 -17.16 -6.42
C THR A 35 -0.60 -16.70 -7.87
N GLY A 36 0.51 -16.04 -8.22
CA GLY A 36 0.86 -15.63 -9.58
C GLY A 36 0.62 -14.16 -9.90
N THR A 37 0.06 -13.37 -8.99
CA THR A 37 -0.08 -11.92 -9.13
C THR A 37 1.20 -11.23 -8.69
N ARG A 38 1.92 -10.57 -9.61
CA ARG A 38 3.13 -9.81 -9.26
C ARG A 38 2.77 -8.54 -8.46
N VAL A 39 2.84 -8.63 -7.14
CA VAL A 39 2.60 -7.51 -6.23
C VAL A 39 3.49 -7.56 -5.00
N ARG A 40 4.15 -6.44 -4.68
CA ARG A 40 5.07 -6.34 -3.55
C ARG A 40 4.75 -5.13 -2.69
N PHE A 41 4.81 -5.32 -1.38
CA PHE A 41 4.75 -4.21 -0.43
C PHE A 41 6.11 -3.49 -0.36
N ASP A 42 6.14 -2.18 -0.59
CA ASP A 42 7.35 -1.34 -0.50
C ASP A 42 7.48 -0.68 0.88
N ARG A 43 6.52 0.19 1.22
CA ARG A 43 6.54 0.95 2.48
C ARG A 43 5.14 1.37 2.91
N ALA A 44 5.03 1.78 4.17
CA ALA A 44 3.86 2.48 4.69
C ALA A 44 4.27 3.82 5.31
N ILE A 45 3.48 4.86 5.07
CA ILE A 45 3.65 6.21 5.61
C ILE A 45 2.41 6.50 6.44
N HIS A 46 2.57 7.02 7.65
CA HIS A 46 1.43 7.37 8.51
C HIS A 46 1.51 8.84 8.86
N ILE A 47 0.39 9.54 8.65
CA ILE A 47 0.21 10.94 8.96
C ILE A 47 -0.74 11.01 10.16
N PRO A 48 -0.22 11.10 11.40
CA PRO A 48 -1.05 11.08 12.59
C PRO A 48 -1.95 12.31 12.73
N GLU A 49 -1.58 13.43 12.10
CA GLU A 49 -2.35 14.67 12.11
C GLU A 49 -3.63 14.57 11.28
N ASP A 50 -3.56 13.89 10.14
CA ASP A 50 -4.66 13.73 9.19
C ASP A 50 -5.42 12.40 9.39
N GLU A 51 -4.94 11.56 10.32
CA GLU A 51 -5.46 10.21 10.56
C GLU A 51 -5.43 9.32 9.30
N ILE A 52 -4.47 9.58 8.41
CA ILE A 52 -4.29 8.83 7.16
C ILE A 52 -3.07 7.91 7.26
N CYS A 53 -3.21 6.72 6.70
CA CYS A 53 -2.12 5.82 6.38
C CYS A 53 -2.05 5.62 4.86
N PHE A 54 -0.85 5.76 4.33
CA PHE A 54 -0.50 5.47 2.95
C PHE A 54 0.28 4.17 2.88
N PHE A 55 -0.10 3.27 2.00
CA PHE A 55 0.61 2.02 1.73
C PHE A 55 1.05 2.01 0.27
N VAL A 56 2.34 1.83 0.04
CA VAL A 56 2.91 1.78 -1.31
C VAL A 56 3.09 0.32 -1.71
N PHE A 57 2.46 -0.07 -2.81
CA PHE A 57 2.57 -1.39 -3.41
C PHE A 57 3.12 -1.27 -4.83
N ASP A 58 4.13 -2.07 -5.14
CA ASP A 58 4.60 -2.27 -6.50
C ASP A 58 3.74 -3.37 -7.14
N ALA A 59 3.00 -3.06 -8.20
CA ALA A 59 2.05 -4.00 -8.81
C ALA A 59 2.00 -3.81 -10.34
N GLY A 60 1.45 -4.78 -11.06
CA GLY A 60 1.21 -4.63 -12.50
C GLY A 60 0.07 -3.68 -12.87
N SER A 61 -0.83 -3.39 -11.93
CA SER A 61 -2.01 -2.54 -12.14
C SER A 61 -2.55 -2.00 -10.81
N SER A 62 -3.28 -0.88 -10.87
CA SER A 62 -3.99 -0.30 -9.73
C SER A 62 -5.02 -1.27 -9.13
N ARG A 63 -5.62 -2.13 -9.97
CA ARG A 63 -6.56 -3.17 -9.52
C ARG A 63 -5.91 -4.21 -8.61
N ASP A 64 -4.69 -4.63 -8.92
CA ASP A 64 -3.95 -5.59 -8.09
C ASP A 64 -3.56 -4.99 -6.74
N ALA A 65 -3.12 -3.72 -6.74
CA ALA A 65 -2.84 -2.99 -5.50
C ALA A 65 -4.10 -2.84 -4.63
N ALA A 66 -5.23 -2.48 -5.23
CA ALA A 66 -6.52 -2.37 -4.53
C ALA A 66 -6.99 -3.71 -3.97
N LEU A 67 -6.82 -4.81 -4.70
CA LEU A 67 -7.19 -6.15 -4.27
C LEU A 67 -6.36 -6.61 -3.08
N VAL A 68 -5.05 -6.38 -3.10
CA VAL A 68 -4.15 -6.68 -1.97
C VAL A 68 -4.53 -5.86 -0.75
N ALA A 69 -4.81 -4.57 -0.92
CA ALA A 69 -5.21 -3.70 0.18
C ALA A 69 -6.54 -4.13 0.82
N GLN A 70 -7.54 -4.51 0.02
CA GLN A 70 -8.80 -5.05 0.52
C GLN A 70 -8.59 -6.37 1.28
N ARG A 71 -7.79 -7.29 0.73
CA ARG A 71 -7.48 -8.57 1.41
C ARG A 71 -6.70 -8.38 2.72
N ALA A 72 -5.91 -7.31 2.81
CA ALA A 72 -5.20 -6.94 4.02
C ALA A 72 -6.10 -6.26 5.07
N GLY A 73 -7.37 -5.99 4.75
CA GLY A 73 -8.30 -5.29 5.63
C GLY A 73 -7.96 -3.81 5.82
N LEU A 74 -7.36 -3.20 4.79
CA LEU A 74 -6.97 -1.79 4.83
C LEU A 74 -8.10 -0.83 4.49
N ASP A 75 -9.21 -1.30 3.90
CA ASP A 75 -10.30 -0.43 3.42
C ASP A 75 -9.78 0.77 2.59
N PRO A 76 -9.28 0.50 1.37
CA PRO A 76 -8.64 1.53 0.56
C PRO A 76 -9.66 2.57 0.11
N PHE A 77 -9.48 3.82 0.53
CA PHE A 77 -10.30 4.96 0.11
C PHE A 77 -9.94 5.41 -1.30
N ARG A 78 -8.63 5.42 -1.61
CA ARG A 78 -8.12 5.86 -2.91
C ARG A 78 -6.87 5.06 -3.30
N VAL A 79 -6.79 4.70 -4.57
CA VAL A 79 -5.64 3.98 -5.15
C VAL A 79 -5.18 4.72 -6.39
N VAL A 80 -3.95 5.21 -6.36
CA VAL A 80 -3.36 6.00 -7.46
C VAL A 80 -1.97 5.48 -7.80
N GLU A 81 -1.54 5.68 -9.05
CA GLU A 81 -0.17 5.40 -9.43
C GLU A 81 0.77 6.42 -8.78
N ALA A 82 1.82 5.93 -8.13
CA ALA A 82 2.87 6.70 -7.49
C ALA A 82 4.10 6.75 -8.40
N VAL A 83 4.53 7.96 -8.75
CA VAL A 83 5.78 8.20 -9.46
C VAL A 83 6.79 8.74 -8.47
N SER A 84 7.84 7.98 -8.16
CA SER A 84 8.92 8.43 -7.27
C SER A 84 9.87 9.37 -8.00
N SER A 85 10.19 10.53 -7.42
CA SER A 85 11.12 11.52 -7.99
C SER A 85 12.58 11.04 -8.14
N GLY A 86 12.93 9.83 -7.69
CA GLY A 86 14.25 9.21 -7.96
C GLY A 86 14.45 8.69 -9.40
N LYS A 87 13.51 8.93 -10.30
CA LYS A 87 13.59 8.64 -11.74
C LYS A 87 13.35 9.89 -12.58
N GLU A 88 13.79 11.04 -12.08
CA GLU A 88 14.11 12.17 -12.92
C GLU A 88 15.38 11.81 -13.68
N ASN A 89 15.22 11.15 -14.83
CA ASN A 89 16.28 10.96 -15.80
C ASN A 89 16.65 12.38 -16.27
N HIS A 90 17.64 12.98 -15.60
CA HIS A 90 18.24 14.23 -16.02
C HIS A 90 18.91 13.98 -17.37
N SER A 91 18.20 14.31 -18.45
CA SER A 91 18.76 14.42 -19.81
C SER A 91 19.49 15.74 -19.98
#